data_AF-A0AAV7JJ17-F1
#
_entry.id   AF-A0AAV7JJ17-F1
#
_cell.length_a   1.000
_cell.length_b   1.000
_cell.length_c   1.000
_cell.angle_alpha   90.00
_cell.angle_beta   90.00
_cell.angle_gamma   90.00
#
_symmetry.space_group_name_H-M   'P 1'
#
loop_
_entity.id
_entity.type
_entity.pdbx_description
1 polymer ?
#
loop_
_entity_poly.entity_id
_entity_poly.type
_entity_poly.pdbx_seq_one_letter_code
_entity_poly.pdbx_strand_id
1 'polypeptide(L)'
;MLLQIEISPVCNHLVSFTFDLKAAALCLGIMLGRYPCIWCVWDAKSGLDHVEFKSRSSAHHAEMYQKLCEEYNSDSKNHAIDCDGVEDMEALGVWMVDYMQMFNIPELHLLLGVGQKLYNAIVATMSEEELVTHELLLKHNNISRSSYHGGAFEGNAMRKITLMVEQIGFPISNSSSIALKRFSEVVRTCFGQKIQGDYKLAIFQFEEAFKLTGLNCSTKVHIVCRHVIPFITKFLPVGMGLGAVSEQAAESAHSRFIKVWRNYQCSESLENYGENLLNAVKEINFVNFIST
;
A
#
# COMPACT_ATOMS: atom_id res chain seq x y z
N MET A 1 16.05 1.89 -3.47
CA MET A 1 14.72 2.44 -3.78
C MET A 1 14.79 2.99 -5.20
N LEU A 2 14.25 2.27 -6.18
CA LEU A 2 14.15 2.78 -7.55
C LEU A 2 12.90 3.68 -7.60
N LEU A 3 13.10 4.98 -7.73
CA LEU A 3 12.02 5.93 -8.01
C LEU A 3 11.57 5.70 -9.45
N GLN A 4 10.34 5.22 -9.64
CA GLN A 4 9.70 5.27 -10.95
C GLN A 4 9.00 6.63 -11.06
N ILE A 5 9.69 7.61 -11.66
CA ILE A 5 9.10 8.87 -12.08
C ILE A 5 8.49 8.61 -13.45
N GLU A 6 7.23 8.21 -13.48
CA GLU A 6 6.48 8.18 -14.72
C GLU A 6 5.74 9.49 -14.90
N ILE A 7 5.97 10.13 -16.05
CA ILE A 7 4.96 11.00 -16.66
C ILE A 7 3.87 10.03 -17.12
N SER A 8 2.97 9.68 -16.20
CA SER A 8 1.91 8.71 -16.48
C SER A 8 1.06 9.26 -17.62
N PRO A 9 0.97 8.58 -18.79
CA PRO A 9 0.04 8.97 -19.85
C PRO A 9 -1.43 8.72 -19.44
N VAL A 10 -1.64 8.11 -18.28
CA VAL A 10 -2.94 7.72 -17.73
C VAL A 10 -3.47 8.80 -16.76
N CYS A 11 -2.59 9.52 -16.06
CA CYS A 11 -3.00 10.57 -15.13
C CYS A 11 -2.85 11.95 -15.79
N ASN A 12 -3.78 12.88 -15.53
CA ASN A 12 -3.72 14.26 -16.05
C ASN A 12 -2.60 15.12 -15.38
N HIS A 13 -1.54 14.52 -14.84
CA HIS A 13 -0.54 15.18 -13.99
C HIS A 13 0.89 15.00 -14.52
N LEU A 14 1.74 15.99 -14.23
CA LEU A 14 3.10 16.09 -14.77
C LEU A 14 4.03 14.99 -14.23
N VAL A 15 3.81 14.51 -12.99
CA VAL A 15 4.57 13.43 -12.32
C VAL A 15 3.68 12.74 -11.28
N SER A 16 3.61 11.40 -11.29
CA SER A 16 3.03 10.62 -10.19
C SER A 16 4.06 9.63 -9.64
N PHE A 17 4.07 9.44 -8.33
CA PHE A 17 4.94 8.51 -7.63
C PHE A 17 4.17 7.30 -7.16
N THR A 18 4.84 6.16 -7.25
CA THR A 18 4.33 4.90 -6.71
C THR A 18 5.32 4.39 -5.68
N PHE A 19 4.89 4.38 -4.41
CA PHE A 19 5.69 3.96 -3.27
C PHE A 19 4.90 3.05 -2.35
N ASP A 20 5.62 2.22 -1.60
CA ASP A 20 5.05 1.69 -0.38
C ASP A 20 4.71 2.83 0.60
N LEU A 21 3.71 2.63 1.45
CA LEU A 21 3.20 3.69 2.34
C LEU A 21 4.26 4.25 3.30
N LYS A 22 5.29 3.46 3.66
CA LYS A 22 6.36 3.95 4.54
C LYS A 22 7.31 4.85 3.80
N ALA A 23 7.71 4.47 2.58
CA ALA A 23 8.52 5.32 1.72
C ALA A 23 7.80 6.64 1.41
N ALA A 24 6.51 6.59 1.11
CA ALA A 24 5.71 7.80 0.89
C ALA A 24 5.67 8.70 2.13
N ALA A 25 5.43 8.14 3.32
CA ALA A 25 5.42 8.91 4.57
C ALA A 25 6.79 9.55 4.87
N LEU A 26 7.88 8.82 4.62
CA LEU A 26 9.25 9.36 4.76
C LEU A 26 9.51 10.52 3.80
N CYS A 27 9.13 10.38 2.53
CA CYS A 27 9.28 11.46 1.54
C CYS A 27 8.49 12.71 1.93
N LEU A 28 7.38 12.52 2.64
CA LEU A 28 6.53 13.59 3.12
C LEU A 28 6.92 14.10 4.52
N GLY A 29 7.89 13.53 5.22
CA GLY A 29 8.19 13.94 6.61
C GLY A 29 7.02 13.68 7.58
N ILE A 30 6.24 12.62 7.34
CA ILE A 30 5.11 12.21 8.17
C ILE A 30 5.52 11.05 9.07
N MET A 31 5.33 11.23 10.37
CA MET A 31 5.53 10.18 11.37
C MET A 31 4.41 9.12 11.27
N LEU A 32 4.83 7.86 11.07
CA LEU A 32 3.93 6.72 11.10
C LEU A 32 3.54 6.36 12.54
N GLY A 33 2.47 6.97 13.04
CA GLY A 33 1.99 6.76 14.40
C GLY A 33 0.49 7.02 14.53
N ARG A 34 0.12 8.09 15.27
CA ARG A 34 -1.27 8.47 15.49
C ARG A 34 -1.97 8.95 14.21
N TYR A 35 -1.27 9.63 13.33
CA TYR A 35 -1.81 10.18 12.07
C TYR A 35 -1.15 9.56 10.81
N PRO A 36 -1.22 8.24 10.62
CA PRO A 36 -0.37 7.52 9.68
C PRO A 36 -0.83 7.63 8.21
N CYS A 37 -1.98 8.27 7.94
CA CYS A 37 -2.45 8.45 6.58
C CYS A 37 -1.71 9.60 5.90
N ILE A 38 -1.19 9.35 4.70
CA ILE A 38 -0.51 10.37 3.89
C ILE A 38 -1.48 11.27 3.12
N TRP A 39 -2.74 10.89 2.97
CA TRP A 39 -3.72 11.68 2.18
C TRP A 39 -4.67 12.52 3.03
N CYS A 40 -4.81 12.21 4.32
CA CYS A 40 -5.65 12.98 5.23
C CYS A 40 -5.13 12.93 6.67
N VAL A 41 -5.59 13.86 7.49
CA VAL A 41 -5.37 13.86 8.94
C VAL A 41 -6.38 12.90 9.56
N TRP A 42 -5.97 11.65 9.71
CA TRP A 42 -6.79 10.59 10.30
C TRP A 42 -6.16 10.10 11.60
N ASP A 43 -6.86 10.28 12.73
CA ASP A 43 -6.45 9.68 14.00
C ASP A 43 -6.72 8.17 13.98
N ALA A 44 -5.67 7.35 13.92
CA ALA A 44 -5.78 5.90 13.89
C ALA A 44 -6.54 5.32 15.10
N LYS A 45 -6.61 6.03 16.23
CA LYS A 45 -7.40 5.63 17.41
C LYS A 45 -8.91 5.77 17.21
N SER A 46 -9.35 6.62 16.27
CA SER A 46 -10.77 6.83 15.96
C SER A 46 -11.39 5.68 15.15
N GLY A 47 -10.58 4.77 14.60
CA GLY A 47 -11.08 3.69 13.75
C GLY A 47 -11.64 4.20 12.41
N LEU A 48 -12.75 3.61 11.95
CA LEU A 48 -13.41 3.98 10.69
C LEU A 48 -14.43 5.13 10.84
N ASP A 49 -14.85 5.43 12.07
CA ASP A 49 -15.92 6.40 12.36
C ASP A 49 -15.40 7.85 12.47
N HIS A 50 -14.24 8.14 11.87
CA HIS A 50 -13.66 9.47 11.86
C HIS A 50 -14.61 10.46 11.15
N VAL A 51 -15.06 11.48 11.89
CA VAL A 51 -16.16 12.37 11.47
C VAL A 51 -15.68 13.49 10.54
N GLU A 52 -14.43 13.94 10.67
CA GLU A 52 -13.92 15.10 9.93
C GLU A 52 -12.93 14.69 8.85
N PHE A 53 -13.20 14.99 7.58
CA PHE A 53 -12.23 14.70 6.51
C PHE A 53 -11.36 15.93 6.25
N LYS A 54 -10.12 15.94 6.74
CA LYS A 54 -9.11 16.96 6.45
C LYS A 54 -8.04 16.39 5.54
N SER A 55 -8.01 16.78 4.26
CA SER A 55 -7.01 16.32 3.29
C SER A 55 -5.62 16.89 3.61
N ARG A 56 -4.57 16.11 3.37
CA ARG A 56 -3.19 16.60 3.40
C ARG A 56 -2.79 17.19 2.05
N SER A 57 -2.00 18.25 2.11
CA SER A 57 -1.37 18.93 0.98
C SER A 57 -0.07 19.55 1.45
N SER A 58 0.79 19.96 0.53
CA SER A 58 2.04 20.61 0.94
C SER A 58 1.84 21.97 1.62
N ALA A 59 0.73 22.67 1.36
CA ALA A 59 0.36 23.88 2.10
C ALA A 59 0.04 23.56 3.56
N HIS A 60 -0.77 22.53 3.81
CA HIS A 60 -1.08 22.08 5.17
C HIS A 60 0.17 21.56 5.88
N HIS A 61 1.05 20.86 5.16
CA HIS A 61 2.29 20.34 5.72
C HIS A 61 3.25 21.45 6.14
N ALA A 62 3.44 22.46 5.28
CA ALA A 62 4.26 23.63 5.60
C ALA A 62 3.72 24.39 6.82
N GLU A 63 2.40 24.55 6.95
CA GLU A 63 1.76 25.15 8.12
C GLU A 63 2.05 24.35 9.40
N MET A 64 1.90 23.02 9.37
CA MET A 64 2.16 22.18 10.54
C MET A 64 3.64 22.11 10.89
N TYR A 65 4.53 22.09 9.90
CA TYR A 65 5.97 22.13 10.14
C TYR A 65 6.40 23.48 10.72
N GLN A 66 5.87 24.60 10.22
CA GLN A 66 6.12 25.92 10.78
C GLN A 66 5.66 25.98 12.24
N LYS A 67 4.44 25.52 12.54
CA LYS A 67 3.94 25.40 13.92
C LYS A 67 4.88 24.57 14.79
N LEU A 68 5.36 23.44 14.28
CA LEU A 68 6.28 22.57 14.99
C LEU A 68 7.60 23.28 15.36
N CYS A 69 8.16 24.03 14.41
CA CYS A 69 9.39 24.80 14.61
C CYS A 69 9.19 25.96 15.60
N GLU A 70 8.08 26.69 15.48
CA GLU A 70 7.78 27.86 16.31
C GLU A 70 7.45 27.50 17.76
N GLU A 71 6.67 26.44 17.98
CA GLU A 71 6.19 26.05 19.32
C GLU A 71 7.18 25.15 20.07
N TYR A 72 7.94 24.29 19.38
CA TYR A 72 8.70 23.21 20.02
C TYR A 72 10.21 23.19 19.72
N ASN A 73 10.69 24.00 18.77
CA ASN A 73 12.11 24.17 18.45
C ASN A 73 12.91 22.83 18.42
N SER A 74 13.84 22.62 19.37
CA SER A 74 14.72 21.44 19.44
C SER A 74 14.05 20.14 19.89
N ASP A 75 12.81 20.17 20.40
CA ASP A 75 12.06 18.98 20.86
C ASP A 75 10.95 18.56 19.87
N SER A 76 11.01 19.10 18.65
CA SER A 76 10.03 18.91 17.57
C SER A 76 9.64 17.45 17.31
N LYS A 77 10.56 16.49 17.39
CA LYS A 77 10.23 15.08 17.13
C LYS A 77 9.23 14.48 18.13
N ASN A 78 9.24 14.91 19.38
CA ASN A 78 8.29 14.41 20.39
C ASN A 78 6.90 15.05 20.27
N HIS A 79 6.81 16.17 19.55
CA HIS A 79 5.59 16.98 19.40
C HIS A 79 4.95 16.92 18.01
N ALA A 80 5.45 16.05 17.13
CA ALA A 80 4.83 15.81 15.82
C ALA A 80 3.33 15.47 15.94
N ILE A 81 2.91 14.79 17.01
CA ILE A 81 1.50 14.48 17.29
C ILE A 81 0.64 15.75 17.45
N ASP A 82 1.19 16.85 17.96
CA ASP A 82 0.48 18.12 18.13
C ASP A 82 0.39 18.92 16.82
N CYS A 83 1.09 18.45 15.78
CA CYS A 83 1.19 19.02 14.45
C CYS A 83 0.75 18.01 13.38
N ASP A 84 -0.34 17.28 13.64
CA ASP A 84 -0.94 16.32 12.71
C ASP A 84 0.04 15.25 12.21
N GLY A 85 1.03 14.86 13.01
CA GLY A 85 2.05 13.85 12.67
C GLY A 85 3.16 14.34 11.73
N VAL A 86 3.26 15.64 11.46
CA VAL A 86 4.37 16.23 10.69
C VAL A 86 5.61 16.31 11.58
N GLU A 87 6.73 15.74 11.14
CA GLU A 87 8.00 15.72 11.89
C GLU A 87 9.17 16.37 11.15
N ASP A 88 9.07 16.51 9.83
CA ASP A 88 10.09 17.13 8.99
C ASP A 88 9.45 17.83 7.79
N MET A 89 10.23 18.66 7.09
CA MET A 89 9.85 19.17 5.77
C MET A 89 9.80 18.04 4.75
N GLU A 90 8.93 18.20 3.76
CA GLU A 90 8.86 17.28 2.64
C GLU A 90 10.18 17.25 1.85
N ALA A 91 10.73 16.06 1.68
CA ALA A 91 11.99 15.87 0.95
C ALA A 91 11.86 16.12 -0.56
N LEU A 92 10.63 16.07 -1.10
CA LEU A 92 10.38 16.18 -2.53
C LEU A 92 10.40 17.63 -3.04
N GLY A 93 10.34 18.63 -2.14
CA GLY A 93 10.38 20.05 -2.52
C GLY A 93 9.24 20.50 -3.44
N VAL A 94 8.10 19.79 -3.42
CA VAL A 94 6.97 20.04 -4.32
C VAL A 94 5.92 20.91 -3.60
N TRP A 95 5.89 22.19 -3.96
CA TRP A 95 4.99 23.16 -3.34
C TRP A 95 3.62 23.20 -4.01
N MET A 96 2.56 23.38 -3.20
CA MET A 96 1.17 23.60 -3.61
C MET A 96 0.46 22.43 -4.32
N VAL A 97 0.64 21.20 -3.84
CA VAL A 97 0.02 20.01 -4.46
C VAL A 97 -0.76 19.21 -3.41
N ASP A 98 -1.94 18.72 -3.81
CA ASP A 98 -2.70 17.71 -3.07
C ASP A 98 -1.91 16.40 -3.13
N TYR A 99 -1.57 15.80 -1.99
CA TYR A 99 -0.76 14.57 -1.99
C TYR A 99 -1.43 13.41 -2.73
N MET A 100 -2.75 13.45 -2.89
CA MET A 100 -3.48 12.47 -3.69
C MET A 100 -3.22 12.61 -5.21
N GLN A 101 -2.73 13.77 -5.66
CA GLN A 101 -2.22 13.97 -7.03
C GLN A 101 -0.80 13.42 -7.22
N MET A 102 -0.01 13.41 -6.16
CA MET A 102 1.40 13.01 -6.21
C MET A 102 1.58 11.51 -6.02
N PHE A 103 0.85 10.89 -5.10
CA PHE A 103 1.05 9.50 -4.71
C PHE A 103 -0.11 8.62 -5.17
N ASN A 104 0.21 7.65 -6.02
CA ASN A 104 -0.72 6.62 -6.44
C ASN A 104 -1.10 5.73 -5.25
N ILE A 105 -2.33 5.20 -5.27
CA ILE A 105 -2.75 4.24 -4.25
C ILE A 105 -2.07 2.89 -4.52
N PRO A 106 -1.27 2.35 -3.56
CA PRO A 106 -0.49 1.13 -3.75
C PRO A 106 -1.37 -0.12 -3.60
N GLU A 107 -2.07 -0.50 -4.67
CA GLU A 107 -3.07 -1.58 -4.66
C GLU A 107 -2.53 -2.92 -4.13
N LEU A 108 -1.26 -3.24 -4.39
CA LEU A 108 -0.66 -4.49 -3.96
C LEU A 108 -0.39 -4.45 -2.46
N HIS A 109 0.13 -3.34 -1.92
CA HIS A 109 0.27 -3.17 -0.48
C HIS A 109 -1.08 -3.16 0.23
N LEU A 110 -2.13 -2.59 -0.37
CA LEU A 110 -3.50 -2.68 0.17
C LEU A 110 -4.00 -4.12 0.21
N LEU A 111 -3.86 -4.85 -0.91
CA LEU A 111 -4.23 -6.27 -1.01
C LEU A 111 -3.55 -7.10 0.09
N LEU A 112 -2.23 -6.96 0.20
CA LEU A 112 -1.43 -7.71 1.16
C LEU A 112 -1.82 -7.37 2.59
N GLY A 113 -1.89 -6.08 2.95
CA GLY A 113 -2.09 -5.71 4.34
C GLY A 113 -3.53 -5.88 4.84
N VAL A 114 -4.54 -5.65 4.00
CA VAL A 114 -5.94 -5.92 4.39
C VAL A 114 -6.22 -7.42 4.35
N GLY A 115 -5.83 -8.09 3.26
CA GLY A 115 -6.03 -9.53 3.08
C GLY A 115 -5.35 -10.35 4.17
N GLN A 116 -4.07 -10.09 4.47
CA GLN A 116 -3.34 -10.81 5.51
C GLN A 116 -3.93 -10.56 6.91
N LYS A 117 -4.39 -9.34 7.20
CA LYS A 117 -5.01 -9.01 8.49
C LYS A 117 -6.28 -9.83 8.71
N LEU A 118 -7.17 -9.86 7.71
CA LEU A 118 -8.41 -10.63 7.79
C LEU A 118 -8.14 -12.13 7.82
N TYR A 119 -7.25 -12.61 6.96
CA TYR A 119 -6.84 -14.01 6.93
C TYR A 119 -6.31 -14.48 8.29
N ASN A 120 -5.39 -13.73 8.90
CA ASN A 120 -4.83 -14.06 10.21
C ASN A 120 -5.91 -14.11 11.29
N ALA A 121 -6.89 -13.20 11.25
CA ALA A 121 -8.01 -13.20 12.18
C ALA A 121 -8.93 -14.43 11.99
N ILE A 122 -9.07 -14.95 10.78
CA ILE A 122 -9.82 -16.19 10.53
C ILE A 122 -9.05 -17.39 11.10
N VAL A 123 -7.77 -17.52 10.74
CA VAL A 123 -6.90 -18.62 11.18
C VAL A 123 -6.79 -18.67 12.70
N ALA A 124 -6.76 -17.52 13.38
CA ALA A 124 -6.72 -17.45 14.85
C ALA A 124 -7.96 -18.03 15.55
N THR A 125 -9.05 -18.25 14.81
CA THR A 125 -10.29 -18.86 15.33
C THR A 125 -10.46 -20.33 14.96
N MET A 126 -9.57 -20.88 14.13
CA MET A 126 -9.62 -22.28 13.71
C MET A 126 -9.11 -23.20 14.83
N SER A 127 -9.78 -24.33 15.00
CA SER A 127 -9.27 -25.49 15.73
C SER A 127 -8.08 -26.14 14.99
N GLU A 128 -7.32 -26.99 15.67
CA GLU A 128 -6.18 -27.70 15.04
C GLU A 128 -6.60 -28.54 13.83
N GLU A 129 -7.76 -29.21 13.89
CA GLU A 129 -8.30 -30.02 12.80
C GLU A 129 -8.68 -29.16 11.57
N GLU A 130 -9.28 -27.99 11.82
CA GLU A 130 -9.62 -27.03 10.79
C GLU A 130 -8.37 -26.42 10.14
N LEU A 131 -7.32 -26.16 10.92
CA LEU A 131 -6.03 -25.69 10.42
C LEU A 131 -5.39 -26.70 9.48
N VAL A 132 -5.36 -27.98 9.86
CA VAL A 132 -4.81 -29.05 9.00
C VAL A 132 -5.58 -29.13 7.68
N THR A 133 -6.92 -29.12 7.76
CA THR A 133 -7.79 -29.14 6.58
C THR A 133 -7.55 -27.91 5.70
N HIS A 134 -7.38 -26.74 6.31
CA HIS A 134 -7.14 -25.49 5.61
C HIS A 134 -5.77 -25.49 4.90
N GLU A 135 -4.71 -25.95 5.53
CA GLU A 135 -3.38 -26.06 4.91
C GLU A 135 -3.37 -27.04 3.73
N LEU A 136 -4.12 -28.14 3.81
CA LEU A 136 -4.32 -29.05 2.68
C LEU A 136 -5.05 -28.36 1.52
N LEU A 137 -6.06 -27.54 1.81
CA LEU A 137 -6.77 -26.75 0.81
C LEU A 137 -5.84 -25.73 0.12
N LEU A 138 -5.01 -25.01 0.89
CA LEU A 138 -4.02 -24.08 0.33
C LEU A 138 -3.04 -24.79 -0.59
N LYS A 139 -2.51 -25.94 -0.16
CA LYS A 139 -1.60 -26.77 -0.95
C LYS A 139 -2.26 -27.26 -2.24
N HIS A 140 -3.51 -27.73 -2.18
CA HIS A 140 -4.26 -28.17 -3.35
C HIS A 140 -4.45 -27.04 -4.37
N ASN A 141 -4.61 -25.80 -3.90
CA ASN A 141 -4.76 -24.61 -4.74
C ASN A 141 -3.42 -23.96 -5.15
N ASN A 142 -2.28 -24.61 -4.87
CA ASN A 142 -0.94 -24.07 -5.13
C ASN A 142 -0.74 -22.67 -4.52
N ILE A 143 -1.23 -22.51 -3.28
CA ILE A 143 -1.06 -21.30 -2.48
C ILE A 143 0.04 -21.61 -1.46
N SER A 144 1.13 -20.86 -1.54
CA SER A 144 2.28 -21.03 -0.64
C SER A 144 2.56 -19.72 0.08
N ARG A 145 2.95 -19.84 1.35
CA ARG A 145 3.48 -18.73 2.14
C ARG A 145 4.92 -18.48 1.70
N SER A 146 5.35 -17.22 1.74
CA SER A 146 6.74 -16.89 1.46
C SER A 146 7.65 -17.42 2.57
N SER A 147 8.78 -18.00 2.17
CA SER A 147 9.89 -18.32 3.10
C SER A 147 10.57 -17.06 3.63
N TYR A 148 10.48 -15.96 2.88
CA TYR A 148 10.92 -14.62 3.24
C TYR A 148 9.79 -13.86 3.98
N HIS A 149 10.09 -12.96 4.91
CA HIS A 149 9.08 -12.22 5.70
C HIS A 149 8.15 -13.06 6.62
N GLY A 150 8.67 -14.12 7.23
CA GLY A 150 8.00 -14.77 8.39
C GLY A 150 6.71 -15.52 8.07
N GLY A 151 6.55 -16.04 6.84
CA GLY A 151 5.39 -16.87 6.47
C GLY A 151 4.16 -16.08 6.03
N ALA A 152 4.30 -14.82 5.63
CA ALA A 152 3.23 -14.04 5.00
C ALA A 152 2.97 -14.49 3.55
N PHE A 153 1.80 -14.18 3.01
CA PHE A 153 1.51 -14.38 1.59
C PHE A 153 2.07 -13.24 0.74
N GLU A 154 2.59 -13.59 -0.43
CA GLU A 154 2.94 -12.62 -1.48
C GLU A 154 1.73 -12.31 -2.36
N GLY A 155 1.86 -11.31 -3.24
CA GLY A 155 0.75 -10.79 -4.06
C GLY A 155 0.00 -11.88 -4.82
N ASN A 156 0.71 -12.79 -5.48
CA ASN A 156 0.09 -13.88 -6.24
C ASN A 156 -0.67 -14.86 -5.34
N ALA A 157 -0.10 -15.21 -4.17
CA ALA A 157 -0.76 -16.08 -3.22
C ALA A 157 -2.02 -15.43 -2.64
N MET A 158 -1.95 -14.15 -2.27
CA MET A 158 -3.10 -13.41 -1.75
C MET A 158 -4.21 -13.25 -2.79
N ARG A 159 -3.88 -13.01 -4.08
CA ARG A 159 -4.89 -13.00 -5.16
C ARG A 159 -5.58 -14.36 -5.32
N LYS A 160 -4.84 -15.47 -5.21
CA LYS A 160 -5.44 -16.81 -5.22
C LYS A 160 -6.36 -17.03 -4.02
N ILE A 161 -5.99 -16.56 -2.83
CA ILE A 161 -6.86 -16.60 -1.65
C ILE A 161 -8.14 -15.82 -1.93
N THR A 162 -8.06 -14.59 -2.44
CA THR A 162 -9.27 -13.80 -2.71
C THR A 162 -10.23 -14.50 -3.68
N LEU A 163 -9.70 -15.17 -4.71
CA LEU A 163 -10.48 -15.96 -5.68
C LEU A 163 -11.09 -17.22 -5.03
N MET A 164 -10.30 -17.95 -4.24
CA MET A 164 -10.75 -19.15 -3.53
C MET A 164 -11.93 -18.83 -2.60
N VAL A 165 -11.85 -17.72 -1.87
CA VAL A 165 -12.89 -17.27 -0.93
C VAL A 165 -14.19 -16.88 -1.64
N GLU A 166 -14.07 -16.33 -2.85
CA GLU A 166 -15.24 -15.99 -3.66
C GLU A 166 -15.95 -17.25 -4.16
N GLN A 167 -15.19 -18.22 -4.67
CA GLN A 167 -15.70 -19.43 -5.32
C GLN A 167 -16.19 -20.49 -4.35
N ILE A 168 -15.43 -20.74 -3.28
CA ILE A 168 -15.60 -21.90 -2.39
C ILE A 168 -15.99 -21.43 -0.97
N GLY A 169 -15.61 -20.20 -0.60
CA GLY A 169 -15.77 -19.71 0.77
C GLY A 169 -14.70 -20.23 1.73
N PHE A 170 -14.80 -19.84 3.00
CA PHE A 170 -14.04 -20.47 4.08
C PHE A 170 -14.87 -21.56 4.76
N PRO A 171 -14.22 -22.60 5.32
CA PRO A 171 -14.90 -23.57 6.16
C PRO A 171 -15.57 -22.93 7.39
N ILE A 172 -14.97 -21.84 7.90
CA ILE A 172 -15.48 -21.08 9.05
C ILE A 172 -16.18 -19.81 8.57
N SER A 173 -17.43 -19.65 8.98
CA SER A 173 -18.23 -18.44 8.74
C SER A 173 -18.20 -17.52 9.96
N ASN A 174 -17.10 -16.80 10.15
CA ASN A 174 -16.98 -15.71 11.14
C ASN A 174 -17.00 -14.33 10.45
N SER A 175 -17.11 -13.24 11.22
CA SER A 175 -17.15 -11.88 10.67
C SER A 175 -15.93 -11.54 9.81
N SER A 176 -14.73 -12.01 10.17
CA SER A 176 -13.49 -11.82 9.39
C SER A 176 -13.54 -12.53 8.03
N SER A 177 -14.15 -13.72 7.95
CA SER A 177 -14.34 -14.45 6.69
C SER A 177 -15.33 -13.73 5.76
N ILE A 178 -16.40 -13.15 6.32
CA ILE A 178 -17.37 -12.34 5.59
C ILE A 178 -16.70 -11.06 5.07
N ALA A 179 -15.93 -10.38 5.93
CA ALA A 179 -15.16 -9.20 5.54
C ALA A 179 -14.12 -9.51 4.46
N LEU A 180 -13.42 -10.64 4.53
CA LEU A 180 -12.48 -11.06 3.49
C LEU A 180 -13.19 -11.34 2.16
N LYS A 181 -14.37 -11.98 2.18
CA LYS A 181 -15.19 -12.16 0.98
C LYS A 181 -15.63 -10.83 0.36
N ARG A 182 -16.04 -9.85 1.19
CA ARG A 182 -16.37 -8.50 0.70
C ARG A 182 -15.13 -7.76 0.19
N PHE A 183 -13.97 -7.97 0.80
CA PHE A 183 -12.71 -7.41 0.30
C PHE A 183 -12.30 -8.03 -1.04
N SER A 184 -12.50 -9.33 -1.26
CA SER A 184 -12.28 -9.96 -2.57
C SER A 184 -13.08 -9.27 -3.67
N GLU A 185 -14.32 -8.85 -3.38
CA GLU A 185 -15.15 -8.11 -4.32
C GLU A 185 -14.57 -6.71 -4.62
N VAL A 186 -14.00 -6.02 -3.63
CA VAL A 186 -13.26 -4.76 -3.85
C VAL A 186 -12.07 -4.99 -4.79
N VAL A 187 -11.28 -6.03 -4.53
CA VAL A 187 -10.12 -6.39 -5.36
C VAL A 187 -10.55 -6.68 -6.79
N ARG A 188 -11.62 -7.47 -6.98
CA ARG A 188 -12.16 -7.81 -8.30
C ARG A 188 -12.69 -6.58 -9.04
N THR A 189 -13.38 -5.69 -8.34
CA THR A 189 -14.07 -4.54 -8.95
C THR A 189 -13.15 -3.37 -9.27
N CYS A 190 -12.07 -3.15 -8.53
CA CYS A 190 -11.21 -1.97 -8.77
C CYS A 190 -9.68 -2.13 -8.60
N PHE A 191 -9.12 -3.30 -8.23
CA PHE A 191 -7.66 -3.50 -8.16
C PHE A 191 -7.08 -4.12 -9.45
N GLY A 192 -7.84 -4.05 -10.54
CA GLY A 192 -7.40 -4.44 -11.87
C GLY A 192 -7.15 -3.22 -12.75
N GLN A 193 -6.76 -3.46 -14.00
CA GLN A 193 -6.57 -2.41 -15.00
C GLN A 193 -7.86 -1.62 -15.27
N LYS A 194 -9.01 -2.30 -15.24
CA LYS A 194 -10.33 -1.72 -15.52
C LYS A 194 -11.26 -1.95 -14.35
N ILE A 195 -12.19 -1.02 -14.15
CA ILE A 195 -13.31 -1.20 -13.22
C ILE A 195 -14.21 -2.33 -13.72
N GLN A 196 -14.63 -3.20 -12.80
CA GLN A 196 -15.54 -4.31 -13.07
C GLN A 196 -16.74 -4.27 -12.13
N GLY A 197 -17.84 -3.63 -12.55
CA GLY A 197 -19.05 -3.50 -11.74
C GLY A 197 -19.02 -2.31 -10.77
N ASP A 198 -19.83 -2.37 -9.72
CA ASP A 198 -19.99 -1.27 -8.76
C ASP A 198 -18.98 -1.37 -7.61
N TYR A 199 -17.77 -0.86 -7.86
CA TYR A 199 -16.71 -0.83 -6.86
C TYR A 199 -17.04 0.05 -5.64
N LYS A 200 -17.93 1.05 -5.79
CA LYS A 200 -18.33 1.92 -4.67
C LYS A 200 -19.19 1.13 -3.69
N LEU A 201 -20.15 0.37 -4.21
CA LEU A 201 -20.95 -0.55 -3.42
C LEU A 201 -20.09 -1.65 -2.79
N ALA A 202 -19.11 -2.19 -3.52
CA ALA A 202 -18.17 -3.18 -2.99
C ALA A 202 -17.40 -2.65 -1.77
N ILE A 203 -16.86 -1.41 -1.86
CA ILE A 203 -16.13 -0.77 -0.77
C ILE A 203 -17.05 -0.50 0.42
N PHE A 204 -18.27 -0.01 0.18
CA PHE A 204 -19.26 0.20 1.24
C PHE A 204 -19.60 -1.10 1.98
N GLN A 205 -19.89 -2.18 1.24
CA GLN A 205 -20.19 -3.48 1.83
C GLN A 205 -18.98 -4.08 2.58
N PHE A 206 -17.77 -3.84 2.08
CA PHE A 206 -16.55 -4.21 2.78
C PHE A 206 -16.40 -3.44 4.10
N GLU A 207 -16.63 -2.13 4.11
CA GLU A 207 -16.54 -1.31 5.32
C GLU A 207 -17.50 -1.81 6.41
N GLU A 208 -18.76 -2.04 6.06
CA GLU A 208 -19.77 -2.54 7.00
C GLU A 208 -19.40 -3.93 7.53
N ALA A 209 -18.92 -4.83 6.66
CA ALA A 209 -18.46 -6.15 7.09
C ALA A 209 -17.20 -6.07 7.97
N PHE A 210 -16.28 -5.14 7.69
CA PHE A 210 -15.07 -4.94 8.47
C PHE A 210 -15.38 -4.44 9.88
N LYS A 211 -16.34 -3.51 10.04
CA LYS A 211 -16.77 -3.03 11.36
C LYS A 211 -17.24 -4.18 12.27
N LEU A 212 -17.94 -5.17 11.71
CA LEU A 212 -18.41 -6.35 12.44
C LEU A 212 -17.28 -7.30 12.89
N THR A 213 -16.05 -7.13 12.40
CA THR A 213 -14.90 -7.95 12.84
C THR A 213 -14.38 -7.54 14.21
N GLY A 214 -14.64 -6.31 14.67
CA GLY A 214 -14.04 -5.75 15.87
C GLY A 214 -12.51 -5.56 15.80
N LEU A 215 -11.89 -5.75 14.63
CA LEU A 215 -10.46 -5.57 14.45
C LEU A 215 -10.11 -4.08 14.37
N ASN A 216 -8.96 -3.71 14.94
CA ASN A 216 -8.44 -2.34 14.82
C ASN A 216 -8.28 -1.92 13.34
N CYS A 217 -8.76 -0.74 12.98
CA CYS A 217 -8.60 -0.19 11.64
C CYS A 217 -7.11 0.07 11.36
N SER A 218 -6.54 -0.60 10.36
CA SER A 218 -5.18 -0.30 9.91
C SER A 218 -5.21 0.85 8.90
N THR A 219 -4.07 1.52 8.68
CA THR A 219 -3.95 2.55 7.64
C THR A 219 -4.43 2.05 6.28
N LYS A 220 -4.15 0.79 5.94
CA LYS A 220 -4.58 0.20 4.66
C LYS A 220 -6.08 0.00 4.57
N VAL A 221 -6.75 -0.39 5.66
CA VAL A 221 -8.22 -0.48 5.71
C VAL A 221 -8.82 0.92 5.55
N HIS A 222 -8.30 1.91 6.29
CA HIS A 222 -8.71 3.30 6.16
C HIS A 222 -8.57 3.80 4.71
N ILE A 223 -7.45 3.51 4.05
CA ILE A 223 -7.22 3.91 2.64
C ILE A 223 -8.24 3.30 1.70
N VAL A 224 -8.55 2.00 1.85
CA VAL A 224 -9.60 1.35 1.06
C VAL A 224 -10.95 2.05 1.24
N CYS A 225 -11.35 2.33 2.48
CA CYS A 225 -12.68 2.86 2.79
C CYS A 225 -12.84 4.37 2.54
N ARG A 226 -11.74 5.14 2.47
CA ARG A 226 -11.79 6.61 2.40
C ARG A 226 -11.14 7.21 1.17
N HIS A 227 -10.09 6.59 0.62
CA HIS A 227 -9.28 7.20 -0.44
C HIS A 227 -9.43 6.54 -1.81
N VAL A 228 -9.80 5.26 -1.88
CA VAL A 228 -9.95 4.56 -3.18
C VAL A 228 -11.04 5.19 -4.04
N ILE A 229 -12.22 5.50 -3.49
CA ILE A 229 -13.31 6.10 -4.26
C ILE A 229 -12.94 7.50 -4.78
N PRO A 230 -12.49 8.46 -3.93
CA PRO A 230 -12.05 9.76 -4.40
C PRO A 230 -10.92 9.67 -5.44
N PHE A 231 -9.94 8.79 -5.20
CA PHE A 231 -8.79 8.66 -6.08
C PHE A 231 -9.18 8.21 -7.48
N ILE A 232 -9.92 7.10 -7.59
CA ILE A 232 -10.40 6.59 -8.89
C ILE A 232 -11.27 7.64 -9.60
N THR A 233 -12.16 8.29 -8.86
CA THR A 233 -13.13 9.23 -9.46
C THR A 233 -12.44 10.50 -9.99
N LYS A 234 -11.40 10.98 -9.29
CA LYS A 234 -10.78 12.29 -9.58
C LYS A 234 -9.53 12.18 -10.46
N PHE A 235 -8.76 11.10 -10.35
CA PHE A 235 -7.40 11.05 -10.91
C PHE A 235 -7.21 9.99 -11.99
N LEU A 236 -8.10 8.99 -12.08
CA LEU A 236 -7.99 7.98 -13.13
C LEU A 236 -8.92 8.28 -14.30
N PRO A 237 -8.55 7.85 -15.53
CA PRO A 237 -9.45 7.89 -16.67
C PRO A 237 -10.70 7.06 -16.41
N VAL A 238 -11.80 7.48 -17.03
CA VAL A 238 -13.09 6.80 -16.91
C VAL A 238 -12.95 5.32 -17.27
N GLY A 239 -13.37 4.45 -16.35
CA GLY A 239 -13.34 2.99 -16.52
C GLY A 239 -12.03 2.32 -16.10
N MET A 240 -11.01 3.06 -15.69
CA MET A 240 -9.74 2.49 -15.19
C MET A 240 -9.81 2.18 -13.69
N GLY A 241 -9.20 1.06 -13.30
CA GLY A 241 -8.99 0.68 -11.90
C GLY A 241 -7.58 1.02 -11.42
N LEU A 242 -7.27 0.70 -10.16
CA LEU A 242 -5.96 1.00 -9.55
C LEU A 242 -4.79 0.32 -10.28
N GLY A 243 -5.05 -0.77 -11.02
CA GLY A 243 -4.03 -1.48 -11.77
C GLY A 243 -3.41 -0.62 -12.88
N ALA A 244 -4.12 0.40 -13.35
CA ALA A 244 -3.62 1.33 -14.36
C ALA A 244 -2.45 2.19 -13.85
N VAL A 245 -2.26 2.29 -12.53
CA VAL A 245 -1.14 2.97 -11.86
C VAL A 245 -0.41 2.04 -10.89
N SER A 246 -0.37 0.75 -11.21
CA SER A 246 0.12 -0.30 -10.33
C SER A 246 1.61 -0.16 -9.99
N GLU A 247 1.95 -0.45 -8.74
CA GLU A 247 3.33 -0.55 -8.24
C GLU A 247 4.07 -1.82 -8.67
N GLN A 248 3.35 -2.76 -9.29
CA GLN A 248 3.92 -4.04 -9.71
C GLN A 248 5.04 -3.89 -10.75
N ALA A 249 5.00 -2.84 -11.57
CA ALA A 249 6.06 -2.56 -12.53
C ALA A 249 7.38 -2.22 -11.80
N ALA A 250 7.31 -1.33 -10.80
CA ALA A 250 8.46 -0.96 -9.97
C ALA A 250 9.00 -2.16 -9.18
N GLU A 251 8.13 -2.99 -8.60
CA GLU A 251 8.56 -4.20 -7.89
C GLU A 251 9.22 -5.22 -8.82
N SER A 252 8.69 -5.38 -10.03
CA SER A 252 9.29 -6.26 -11.05
C SER A 252 10.66 -5.78 -11.47
N ALA A 253 10.81 -4.47 -11.70
CA ALA A 253 12.10 -3.84 -12.00
C ALA A 253 13.09 -4.03 -10.84
N HIS A 254 12.65 -3.87 -9.60
CA HIS A 254 13.48 -4.09 -8.41
C HIS A 254 13.94 -5.55 -8.28
N SER A 255 13.03 -6.51 -8.47
CA SER A 255 13.37 -7.95 -8.46
C SER A 255 14.41 -8.29 -9.53
N ARG A 256 14.29 -7.68 -10.72
CA ARG A 256 15.26 -7.83 -11.81
C ARG A 256 16.60 -7.20 -11.45
N PHE A 257 16.59 -6.00 -10.86
CA PHE A 257 17.79 -5.31 -10.39
C PHE A 257 18.55 -6.11 -9.33
N ILE A 258 17.87 -6.68 -8.34
CA ILE A 258 18.53 -7.49 -7.30
C ILE A 258 19.32 -8.66 -7.93
N LYS A 259 18.79 -9.29 -8.98
CA LYS A 259 19.49 -10.38 -9.68
C LYS A 259 20.76 -9.90 -10.37
N VAL A 260 20.71 -8.74 -11.03
CA VAL A 260 21.88 -8.11 -11.65
C VAL A 260 22.88 -7.68 -10.57
N TRP A 261 22.40 -7.00 -9.52
CA TRP A 261 23.24 -6.51 -8.43
C TRP A 261 24.02 -7.61 -7.73
N ARG A 262 23.45 -8.82 -7.56
CA ARG A 262 24.19 -9.97 -6.99
C ARG A 262 25.47 -10.33 -7.73
N ASN A 263 25.59 -9.99 -9.02
CA ASN A 263 26.82 -10.22 -9.79
C ASN A 263 27.91 -9.18 -9.50
N TYR A 264 27.53 -8.00 -8.99
CA TYR A 264 28.40 -6.86 -8.72
C TYR A 264 28.56 -6.58 -7.21
N GLN A 265 27.75 -7.22 -6.38
CA GLN A 265 27.63 -6.91 -4.96
C GLN A 265 28.98 -7.09 -4.25
N CYS A 266 29.44 -6.03 -3.61
CA CYS A 266 30.61 -6.02 -2.75
C CYS A 266 30.31 -5.23 -1.46
N SER A 267 31.22 -5.29 -0.48
CA SER A 267 31.09 -4.49 0.75
C SER A 267 31.09 -2.99 0.42
N GLU A 268 30.24 -2.22 1.10
CA GLU A 268 30.16 -0.75 0.99
C GLU A 268 31.47 -0.05 1.36
N SER A 269 32.28 -0.70 2.21
CA SER A 269 33.58 -0.20 2.64
C SER A 269 34.69 -0.34 1.58
N LEU A 270 34.43 -1.03 0.47
CA LEU A 270 35.42 -1.22 -0.59
C LEU A 270 35.40 -0.04 -1.56
N GLU A 271 36.58 0.39 -1.99
CA GLU A 271 36.76 1.53 -2.90
C GLU A 271 36.02 1.34 -4.23
N ASN A 272 35.85 0.09 -4.68
CA ASN A 272 35.15 -0.24 -5.93
C ASN A 272 33.63 -0.36 -5.79
N TYR A 273 33.04 -0.11 -4.61
CA TYR A 273 31.58 -0.19 -4.42
C TYR A 273 30.81 0.69 -5.40
N GLY A 274 31.23 1.95 -5.54
CA GLY A 274 30.59 2.90 -6.45
C GLY A 274 30.67 2.47 -7.92
N GLU A 275 31.82 1.93 -8.33
CA GLU A 275 32.03 1.42 -9.69
C GLU A 275 31.18 0.18 -9.96
N ASN A 276 31.12 -0.76 -9.02
CA ASN A 276 30.30 -1.95 -9.11
C ASN A 276 28.81 -1.61 -9.18
N LEU A 277 28.34 -0.67 -8.36
CA LEU A 277 26.96 -0.18 -8.41
C LEU A 277 26.64 0.45 -9.77
N LEU A 278 27.53 1.30 -10.28
CA LEU A 278 27.38 1.90 -11.61
C LEU A 278 27.31 0.84 -12.71
N ASN A 279 28.15 -0.21 -12.64
CA ASN A 279 28.15 -1.28 -13.63
C ASN A 279 26.86 -2.11 -13.58
N ALA A 280 26.33 -2.41 -12.40
CA ALA A 280 25.02 -3.05 -12.24
C ALA A 280 23.87 -2.22 -12.84
N VAL A 281 23.89 -0.89 -12.62
CA VAL A 281 22.91 0.03 -13.20
C VAL A 281 23.02 0.09 -14.72
N LYS A 282 24.24 0.09 -15.28
CA LYS A 282 24.44 0.03 -16.74
C LYS A 282 23.89 -1.27 -17.32
N GLU A 283 24.16 -2.42 -16.69
CA GLU A 283 23.71 -3.72 -17.17
C GLU A 283 22.18 -3.84 -17.19
N ILE A 284 21.49 -3.44 -16.11
CA ILE A 284 20.03 -3.54 -16.09
C ILE A 284 19.38 -2.66 -17.18
N ASN A 285 19.96 -1.48 -17.44
CA ASN A 285 19.48 -0.61 -18.51
C ASN A 285 19.67 -1.27 -19.88
N PHE A 286 20.81 -1.93 -20.12
CA PHE A 286 21.08 -2.62 -21.38
C PHE A 286 20.16 -3.84 -21.60
N VAL A 287 19.90 -4.63 -20.56
CA VAL A 287 19.00 -5.80 -20.62
C VAL A 287 17.55 -5.39 -20.92
N ASN A 288 17.11 -4.24 -20.42
CA ASN A 288 15.76 -3.73 -20.68
C ASN A 288 15.55 -3.28 -22.14
N PHE A 289 16.58 -2.82 -22.85
CA PHE A 289 16.48 -2.41 -24.27
C PHE A 289 16.41 -3.57 -25.27
N ILE A 290 16.88 -4.77 -24.91
CA ILE A 290 16.92 -5.93 -25.81
C ILE A 290 15.67 -6.81 -25.65
N SER A 291 14.89 -6.62 -24.58
CA SER A 291 13.71 -7.43 -24.27
C SER A 291 12.35 -6.75 -24.54
N THR A 292 12.36 -5.62 -25.26
CA THR A 292 11.21 -4.93 -25.86
C THR A 292 11.19 -5.11 -27.37
#